data_AF-A0A3B7C2T1-F1
#
_entry.id   AF-A0A3B7C2T1-F1
#
_cell.length_a   1.000
_cell.length_b   1.000
_cell.length_c   1.000
_cell.angle_alpha   90.00
_cell.angle_beta   90.00
_cell.angle_gamma   90.00
#
_symmetry.space_group_name_H-M   'P 1'
#
loop_
_entity.id
_entity.type
_entity.pdbx_description
1 polymer ?
#
loop_
_entity_poly.entity_id
_entity_poly.type
_entity_poly.pdbx_seq_one_letter_code
_entity_poly.pdbx_strand_id
1 'polypeptide(L)'
;MLNNSMKNEQLIIDLIHQDLKHSQLLYGLESIGLDGLSTHHLAILEIIYQLMNIPKEKINDYLAETYASFMNRSIDYKITPDGQSLKPLAKECYCRLKYLIDL
;
A
#
# COMPACT_ATOMS: atom_id res chain seq x y z
N MET A 1 -6.22 -25.65 9.27
CA MET A 1 -6.68 -24.85 8.12
C MET A 1 -6.72 -23.40 8.54
N LEU A 2 -5.90 -22.52 7.94
CA LEU A 2 -5.99 -21.08 8.23
C LEU A 2 -7.37 -20.57 7.80
N ASN A 3 -8.05 -19.89 8.72
CA ASN A 3 -9.37 -19.28 8.51
C ASN A 3 -9.30 -18.31 7.31
N ASN A 4 -10.27 -18.33 6.38
CA ASN A 4 -10.21 -17.54 5.13
C ASN A 4 -9.95 -16.03 5.38
N SER A 5 -10.43 -15.50 6.50
CA SER A 5 -10.16 -14.12 6.95
C SER A 5 -8.67 -13.82 7.15
N MET A 6 -7.90 -14.74 7.76
CA MET A 6 -6.45 -14.56 7.98
C MET A 6 -5.66 -14.62 6.67
N LYS A 7 -6.13 -15.40 5.68
CA LYS A 7 -5.50 -15.47 4.36
C LYS A 7 -5.68 -14.15 3.59
N ASN A 8 -6.88 -13.55 3.67
CA ASN A 8 -7.15 -12.28 3.03
C ASN A 8 -6.35 -11.14 3.67
N GLU A 9 -6.22 -11.12 5.00
CA GLU A 9 -5.37 -10.15 5.69
C GLU A 9 -3.93 -10.19 5.20
N GLN A 10 -3.31 -11.38 5.17
CA GLN A 10 -1.93 -11.51 4.73
C GLN A 10 -1.78 -11.12 3.25
N LEU A 11 -2.73 -11.52 2.39
CA LEU A 11 -2.74 -11.14 0.99
C LEU A 11 -2.80 -9.62 0.81
N ILE A 12 -3.65 -8.91 1.56
CA ILE A 12 -3.74 -7.45 1.50
C ILE A 12 -2.41 -6.83 1.93
N ILE A 13 -1.82 -7.29 3.03
CA ILE A 13 -0.51 -6.81 3.51
C ILE A 13 0.57 -7.04 2.46
N ASP A 14 0.59 -8.20 1.81
CA ASP A 14 1.56 -8.54 0.77
C ASP A 14 1.39 -7.66 -0.49
N LEU A 15 0.15 -7.34 -0.87
CA LEU A 15 -0.14 -6.40 -1.95
C LEU A 15 0.33 -4.98 -1.64
N ILE A 16 0.03 -4.49 -0.44
CA ILE A 16 0.55 -3.19 0.05
C ILE A 16 2.07 -3.20 0.03
N HIS A 17 2.70 -4.30 0.45
CA HIS A 17 4.15 -4.44 0.46
C HIS A 17 4.76 -4.34 -0.95
N GLN A 18 4.13 -4.93 -1.97
CA GLN A 18 4.61 -4.78 -3.35
C GLN A 18 4.44 -3.34 -3.85
N ASP A 19 3.33 -2.67 -3.53
CA ASP A 19 3.11 -1.29 -4.00
C ASP A 19 4.06 -0.30 -3.31
N LEU A 20 4.40 -0.53 -2.03
CA LEU A 20 5.43 0.23 -1.33
C LEU A 20 6.81 0.07 -1.98
N LYS A 21 7.18 -1.15 -2.40
CA LYS A 21 8.45 -1.37 -3.12
C LYS A 21 8.45 -0.67 -4.47
N HIS A 22 7.33 -0.72 -5.19
CA HIS A 22 7.17 -0.04 -6.46
C HIS A 22 7.28 1.49 -6.28
N SER A 23 6.57 2.05 -5.31
CA SER A 23 6.63 3.46 -4.95
C SER A 23 8.04 3.89 -4.56
N GLN A 24 8.73 3.12 -3.71
CA GLN A 24 10.11 3.40 -3.31
C GLN A 24 11.06 3.47 -4.53
N LEU A 25 10.85 2.60 -5.53
CA LEU A 25 11.60 2.66 -6.79
C LEU A 25 11.26 3.94 -7.58
N LEU A 26 9.98 4.26 -7.76
CA LEU A 26 9.57 5.43 -8.55
C LEU A 26 10.03 6.74 -7.91
N TYR A 27 9.88 6.92 -6.60
CA TYR A 27 10.41 8.09 -5.89
C TYR A 27 11.94 8.15 -5.96
N GLY A 28 12.62 7.00 -5.91
CA GLY A 28 14.07 6.93 -6.11
C GLY A 28 14.49 7.41 -7.50
N LEU A 29 13.80 6.99 -8.56
CA LEU A 29 14.03 7.44 -9.93
C LEU A 29 13.76 8.95 -10.08
N GLU A 30 12.66 9.44 -9.52
CA GLU A 30 12.30 10.86 -9.54
C GLU A 30 13.41 11.71 -8.89
N SER A 31 13.95 11.24 -7.76
CA SER A 31 15.01 11.96 -7.02
C SER A 31 16.31 12.15 -7.80
N ILE A 32 16.54 11.35 -8.85
CA ILE A 32 17.69 11.46 -9.76
C ILE A 32 17.32 12.05 -11.13
N GLY A 33 16.12 12.63 -11.25
CA GLY A 33 15.65 13.30 -12.46
C GLY A 33 15.12 12.36 -13.55
N LEU A 34 14.78 11.12 -13.20
CA LEU A 34 14.10 10.18 -14.10
C LEU A 34 12.60 10.15 -13.77
N ASP A 35 11.78 10.66 -14.68
CA ASP A 35 10.32 10.66 -14.52
C ASP A 35 9.78 9.22 -14.51
N GLY A 36 9.23 8.82 -13.36
CA GLY A 36 8.60 7.52 -13.17
C GLY A 36 7.23 7.61 -12.51
N LEU A 37 7.01 8.62 -11.66
CA LEU A 37 5.79 8.77 -10.87
C LEU A 37 4.57 9.13 -11.72
N SER A 38 4.76 9.88 -12.81
CA SER A 38 3.66 10.30 -13.67
C SER A 38 3.14 9.17 -14.57
N THR A 39 3.99 8.18 -14.85
CA THR A 39 3.76 7.20 -15.92
C THR A 39 3.41 5.82 -15.37
N HIS A 40 3.90 5.46 -14.18
CA HIS A 40 3.76 4.12 -13.64
C HIS A 40 2.95 4.11 -12.34
N HIS A 41 1.86 3.35 -12.32
CA HIS A 41 1.13 2.98 -11.11
C HIS A 41 0.52 1.59 -11.30
N LEU A 42 0.42 0.83 -10.21
CA LEU A 42 -0.09 -0.55 -10.26
C LEU A 42 -1.61 -0.64 -10.02
N ALA A 43 -2.26 0.46 -9.61
CA ALA A 43 -3.67 0.49 -9.24
C ALA A 43 -4.06 -0.55 -8.16
N ILE A 44 -3.13 -0.91 -7.26
CA ILE A 44 -3.33 -1.94 -6.23
C ILE A 44 -4.41 -1.53 -5.21
N LEU A 45 -4.59 -0.23 -4.97
CA LEU A 45 -5.59 0.27 -4.03
C LEU A 45 -7.02 -0.21 -4.35
N GLU A 46 -7.40 -0.29 -5.62
CA GLU A 46 -8.72 -0.78 -6.03
C GLU A 46 -8.90 -2.26 -5.68
N ILE A 47 -7.84 -3.06 -5.83
CA ILE A 47 -7.83 -4.48 -5.47
C ILE A 47 -7.95 -4.62 -3.94
N ILE A 48 -7.26 -3.77 -3.18
CA ILE A 48 -7.35 -3.74 -1.71
C ILE A 48 -8.79 -3.45 -1.27
N TYR A 49 -9.46 -2.47 -1.88
CA TYR A 49 -10.85 -2.14 -1.56
C TYR A 49 -11.79 -3.33 -1.78
N GLN A 50 -11.60 -4.07 -2.87
CA GLN A 50 -12.37 -5.29 -3.16
C GLN A 50 -12.10 -6.37 -2.11
N LEU A 51 -10.83 -6.63 -1.77
CA LEU A 51 -10.46 -7.64 -0.77
C LEU A 51 -10.94 -7.30 0.64
N MET A 52 -11.02 -6.01 0.97
CA MET A 52 -11.56 -5.50 2.23
C MET A 52 -13.10 -5.42 2.25
N ASN A 53 -13.78 -5.72 1.14
CA ASN A 53 -15.23 -5.63 0.97
C ASN A 53 -15.79 -4.24 1.34
N ILE A 54 -15.08 -3.17 0.96
CA ILE A 54 -15.53 -1.80 1.23
C ILE A 54 -16.70 -1.45 0.28
N PRO A 55 -17.86 -1.04 0.80
CA PRO A 55 -18.95 -0.52 -0.04
C PRO A 55 -18.49 0.70 -0.83
N LYS A 56 -18.92 0.84 -2.09
CA LYS A 56 -18.47 1.94 -2.97
C LYS A 56 -18.76 3.31 -2.37
N GLU A 57 -19.83 3.43 -1.60
CA GLU A 57 -20.28 4.67 -0.95
C GLU A 57 -19.37 5.09 0.21
N LYS A 58 -18.57 4.16 0.76
CA LYS A 58 -17.56 4.43 1.79
C LYS A 58 -16.19 4.77 1.21
N ILE A 59 -15.96 4.52 -0.08
CA ILE A 59 -14.71 4.90 -0.75
C ILE A 59 -14.71 6.42 -0.90
N ASN A 60 -13.66 7.06 -0.37
CA ASN A 60 -13.53 8.51 -0.37
C ASN A 60 -12.06 8.93 -0.50
N ASP A 61 -11.85 10.21 -0.76
CA ASP A 61 -10.52 10.78 -0.96
C ASP A 61 -9.62 10.59 0.28
N TYR A 62 -10.20 10.63 1.48
CA TYR A 62 -9.42 10.45 2.72
C TYR A 62 -8.79 9.06 2.85
N LEU A 63 -9.47 7.99 2.39
CA LEU A 63 -8.88 6.65 2.32
C LEU A 63 -7.74 6.60 1.30
N ALA A 64 -7.92 7.23 0.15
CA ALA A 64 -6.90 7.28 -0.90
C ALA A 64 -5.67 8.10 -0.48
N GLU A 65 -5.87 9.26 0.13
CA GLU A 65 -4.81 10.11 0.69
C GLU A 65 -4.06 9.41 1.81
N THR A 66 -4.77 8.71 2.70
CA THR A 66 -4.16 7.90 3.74
C THR A 66 -3.24 6.85 3.12
N TYR A 67 -3.71 6.10 2.13
CA TYR A 67 -2.90 5.12 1.42
C TYR A 67 -1.67 5.74 0.74
N ALA A 68 -1.86 6.83 0.00
CA ALA A 68 -0.78 7.55 -0.69
C ALA A 68 0.29 8.06 0.29
N SER A 69 -0.11 8.47 1.50
CA SER A 69 0.83 8.88 2.55
C SER A 69 1.79 7.76 2.96
N PHE A 70 1.34 6.50 2.98
CA PHE A 70 2.21 5.35 3.21
C PHE A 70 3.17 5.10 2.05
N MET A 71 2.71 5.32 0.81
CA MET A 71 3.59 5.25 -0.37
C MET A 71 4.69 6.28 -0.33
N ASN A 72 4.36 7.52 0.04
CA ASN A 72 5.36 8.58 0.25
C ASN A 72 6.38 8.20 1.33
N ARG A 73 5.94 7.66 2.48
CA ARG A 73 6.81 7.22 3.58
C ARG A 73 7.76 6.08 3.21
N SER A 74 7.54 5.37 2.08
CA SER A 74 8.41 4.26 1.68
C SER A 74 9.87 4.67 1.48
N ILE A 75 10.14 5.94 1.14
CA ILE A 75 11.50 6.46 0.95
C ILE A 75 12.29 6.66 2.25
N ASP A 76 11.59 6.75 3.39
CA ASP A 76 12.22 6.88 4.71
C ASP A 76 12.82 5.56 5.22
N TYR A 77 12.52 4.45 4.52
CA TYR A 77 12.97 3.11 4.88
C TYR A 77 14.17 2.69 4.03
N LYS A 78 15.10 1.97 4.65
CA LYS A 78 16.28 1.40 3.96
C LYS A 78 15.85 0.51 2.81
N ILE A 79 16.43 0.67 1.62
CA ILE A 79 16.23 -0.24 0.48
C ILE A 79 16.88 -1.60 0.78
N THR A 80 16.15 -2.69 0.57
CA THR A 80 16.68 -4.07 0.61
C THR A 80 16.22 -4.84 -0.64
N PRO A 81 16.95 -5.88 -1.09
CA PRO A 81 16.61 -6.61 -2.32
C PRO A 81 15.18 -7.16 -2.37
N ASP A 82 14.63 -7.51 -1.22
CA ASP A 82 13.29 -8.08 -1.03
C ASP A 82 12.32 -7.13 -0.31
N GLY A 83 12.76 -5.90 0.01
CA GLY A 83 11.96 -4.88 0.69
C GLY A 83 11.57 -5.20 2.13
N GLN A 84 12.29 -6.05 2.87
CA GLN A 84 11.93 -6.45 4.25
C GLN A 84 11.73 -5.28 5.20
N SER A 85 12.50 -4.20 5.01
CA SER A 85 12.37 -2.95 5.77
C SER A 85 10.97 -2.35 5.69
N LEU A 86 10.23 -2.57 4.60
CA LEU A 86 8.89 -2.02 4.36
C LEU A 86 7.77 -2.87 4.96
N LYS A 87 8.04 -4.09 5.44
CA LYS A 87 6.99 -4.96 6.01
C LYS A 87 6.25 -4.34 7.19
N PRO A 88 6.92 -3.67 8.16
CA PRO A 88 6.20 -2.95 9.22
C PRO A 88 5.29 -1.85 8.68
N LEU A 89 5.75 -1.11 7.67
CA LEU A 89 4.97 -0.03 7.04
C LEU A 89 3.74 -0.58 6.30
N ALA A 90 3.87 -1.71 5.62
CA ALA A 90 2.75 -2.38 4.96
C ALA A 90 1.66 -2.81 5.96
N LYS A 91 2.09 -3.38 7.10
CA LYS A 91 1.18 -3.78 8.17
C LYS A 91 0.50 -2.58 8.82
N GLU A 92 1.25 -1.51 9.06
CA GLU A 92 0.71 -0.24 9.60
C GLU A 92 -0.36 0.35 8.67
N CYS A 93 -0.08 0.37 7.35
CA CYS A 93 -1.03 0.81 6.33
C CYS A 93 -2.33 0.00 6.37
N TYR A 94 -2.24 -1.34 6.37
CA TYR A 94 -3.40 -2.21 6.50
C TYR A 94 -4.21 -1.90 7.77
N CYS A 95 -3.56 -1.82 8.93
CA CYS A 95 -4.22 -1.52 10.20
C CYS A 95 -4.92 -0.16 10.15
N ARG A 96 -4.29 0.85 9.53
CA ARG A 96 -4.88 2.19 9.41
C ARG A 96 -6.10 2.19 8.48
N LEU A 97 -6.01 1.55 7.32
CA LEU A 97 -7.16 1.43 6.41
C LEU A 97 -8.33 0.73 7.10
N LYS A 98 -8.07 -0.41 7.76
CA LYS A 98 -9.09 -1.16 8.48
C LYS A 98 -9.79 -0.31 9.54
N TYR A 99 -9.01 0.41 10.34
CA TYR A 99 -9.56 1.34 11.33
C TYR A 99 -10.49 2.39 10.71
N LEU A 100 -10.12 2.97 9.56
CA LEU A 100 -10.93 3.98 8.89
C LEU A 100 -12.22 3.43 8.26
N ILE A 101 -12.23 2.15 7.87
CA ILE A 101 -13.40 1.49 7.28
C ILE A 101 -14.41 1.09 8.36
N ASP A 102 -13.90 0.72 9.54
CA ASP A 102 -14.68 0.27 10.70
C ASP A 102 -15.26 1.45 11.52
N LEU A 103 -14.81 2.68 11.28
CA LEU A 103 -15.43 3.93 11.77
C LEU A 103 -16.74 4.24 11.02
#